data_AF-A0A3P7M247-F1
#
_entry.id   AF-A0A3P7M247-F1
#
_cell.length_a   1.000
_cell.length_b   1.000
_cell.length_c   1.000
_cell.angle_alpha   90.00
_cell.angle_beta   90.00
_cell.angle_gamma   90.00
#
_symmetry.space_group_name_H-M   'P 1'
#
loop_
_entity.id
_entity.type
_entity.pdbx_description
1 polymer ?
#
loop_
_entity_poly.entity_id
_entity_poly.type
_entity_poly.pdbx_seq_one_letter_code
_entity_poly.pdbx_strand_id
1 'polypeptide(L)'
;MAFFLGALGYSYFWIIVVVALTVTKSYLWKQREKRLIALRTTATRERDVILAQLQDLPAWVQFPDTERVEWMNKVIHQLWPYVGEYAKVFLTDFIIPQVKAQMPSMFKNFKFTKMDMGDIPCRVGGIKVYTTNVGRDRIIVDMDVAYAGDADFTVSCCGFTGGMNNLQVL
;
A
#
# COMPACT_ATOMS: atom_id res chain seq x y z
N MET A 1 -82.47 14.65 -4.42
CA MET A 1 -81.25 15.49 -4.48
C MET A 1 -80.28 15.13 -5.61
N ALA A 2 -80.58 14.20 -6.52
CA ALA A 2 -79.66 13.77 -7.59
C ALA A 2 -79.89 14.45 -8.96
N PHE A 3 -80.91 15.31 -9.10
CA PHE A 3 -81.28 15.91 -10.39
C PHE A 3 -80.69 17.31 -10.64
N PHE A 4 -80.14 17.97 -9.61
CA PHE A 4 -79.55 19.32 -9.73
C PHE A 4 -78.07 19.33 -10.15
N LEU A 5 -77.39 18.18 -10.09
CA LEU A 5 -75.98 18.06 -10.46
C LEU A 5 -75.73 18.01 -11.99
N GLY A 6 -76.79 17.92 -12.80
CA GLY A 6 -76.70 17.81 -14.26
C GLY A 6 -77.04 19.05 -15.07
N ALA A 7 -77.56 20.13 -14.44
CA ALA A 7 -78.13 21.28 -15.17
C ALA A 7 -77.17 22.46 -15.37
N LEU A 8 -75.93 22.38 -14.89
CA LEU A 8 -74.91 23.40 -15.10
C LEU A 8 -73.71 22.72 -15.79
N GLY A 9 -73.29 23.27 -16.93
CA GLY A 9 -72.22 22.76 -17.82
C GLY A 9 -70.81 22.74 -17.23
N TYR A 10 -70.66 22.41 -15.94
CA TYR A 10 -69.42 22.33 -15.17
C TYR A 10 -68.73 20.95 -15.24
N SER A 11 -69.40 19.93 -15.78
CA SER A 11 -68.89 18.54 -15.77
C SER A 11 -67.54 18.39 -16.50
N TYR A 12 -67.38 19.05 -17.66
CA TYR A 12 -66.14 18.97 -18.43
C TYR A 12 -64.99 19.79 -17.83
N PHE A 13 -65.29 20.92 -17.22
CA PHE A 13 -64.29 21.78 -16.59
C PHE A 13 -63.59 21.07 -15.42
N TRP A 14 -64.35 20.37 -14.57
CA TRP A 14 -63.79 19.61 -13.46
C TRP A 14 -62.90 18.44 -13.92
N ILE A 15 -63.27 17.75 -15.00
CA ILE A 15 -62.43 16.68 -15.57
C ILE A 15 -61.10 17.25 -16.10
N ILE A 16 -61.14 18.39 -16.80
CA ILE A 16 -59.93 19.06 -17.31
C ILE A 16 -59.04 19.53 -16.16
N VAL A 17 -59.61 20.07 -15.07
CA VAL A 17 -58.86 20.50 -13.89
C VAL A 17 -58.18 19.31 -13.20
N VAL A 18 -58.86 18.18 -13.04
CA VAL A 18 -58.27 16.97 -12.43
C VAL A 18 -57.14 16.41 -13.30
N VAL A 19 -57.32 16.36 -14.62
CA VAL A 19 -56.25 15.95 -15.55
C VAL A 19 -55.07 16.94 -15.49
N ALA A 20 -55.33 18.24 -15.50
CA ALA A 20 -54.28 19.25 -15.40
C ALA A 20 -53.50 19.15 -14.08
N LEU A 21 -54.19 18.92 -12.96
CA LEU A 21 -53.57 18.76 -11.63
C LEU A 21 -52.73 17.48 -11.52
N THR A 22 -53.20 16.36 -12.09
CA THR A 22 -52.45 15.10 -12.10
C THR A 22 -51.21 15.17 -13.00
N VAL A 23 -51.32 15.83 -14.15
CA VAL A 23 -50.18 16.07 -15.06
C VAL A 23 -49.16 17.03 -14.43
N THR A 24 -49.59 18.14 -13.82
CA THR A 24 -48.65 19.05 -13.14
C THR A 24 -47.98 18.40 -11.93
N LYS A 25 -48.71 17.65 -11.10
CA LYS A 25 -48.09 16.91 -9.99
C LYS A 25 -47.09 15.87 -10.47
N SER A 26 -47.43 15.08 -11.49
CA SER A 26 -46.51 14.06 -12.04
C SER A 26 -45.27 14.68 -12.68
N TYR A 27 -45.41 15.81 -13.37
CA TYR A 27 -44.28 16.55 -13.93
C TYR A 27 -43.34 17.09 -12.83
N LEU A 28 -43.91 17.68 -11.77
CA LEU A 28 -43.16 18.21 -10.63
C LEU A 28 -42.50 17.09 -9.81
N TRP A 29 -43.15 15.94 -9.61
CA TRP A 29 -42.55 14.79 -8.93
C TRP A 29 -41.37 14.22 -9.72
N LYS A 30 -41.52 14.03 -11.03
CA LYS A 30 -40.44 13.53 -11.90
C LYS A 30 -39.23 14.47 -11.93
N GLN A 31 -39.45 15.79 -11.78
CA GLN A 31 -38.37 16.78 -11.71
C GLN A 31 -37.68 16.81 -10.35
N ARG A 32 -38.41 16.59 -9.25
CA ARG A 32 -37.83 16.46 -7.90
C ARG A 32 -36.97 15.22 -7.76
N GLU A 33 -37.38 14.10 -8.36
CA GLU A 33 -36.61 12.85 -8.34
C GLU A 33 -35.25 13.00 -9.02
N LYS A 34 -35.20 13.66 -10.19
CA LYS A 34 -33.93 13.93 -10.89
C LYS A 34 -32.98 14.79 -10.06
N ARG A 35 -33.49 15.81 -9.39
CA ARG A 35 -32.68 16.68 -8.51
C ARG A 35 -32.16 15.92 -7.30
N LEU A 36 -32.97 15.03 -6.72
CA LEU A 36 -32.58 14.21 -5.57
C LEU A 36 -31.49 13.19 -5.96
N ILE A 37 -31.62 12.57 -7.14
CA ILE A 37 -30.60 11.65 -7.67
C ILE A 37 -29.31 12.42 -7.99
N ALA A 38 -29.39 13.59 -8.63
CA ALA A 38 -28.23 14.43 -8.91
C ALA A 38 -27.49 14.86 -7.62
N LEU A 39 -28.23 15.25 -6.58
CA LEU A 39 -27.65 15.57 -5.27
C LEU A 39 -27.00 14.34 -4.61
N ARG A 40 -27.64 13.17 -4.68
CA ARG A 40 -27.06 11.91 -4.18
C ARG A 40 -25.80 11.52 -4.93
N THR A 41 -25.78 11.65 -6.25
CA THR A 41 -24.59 11.34 -7.07
C THR A 41 -23.43 12.29 -6.79
N THR A 42 -23.70 13.57 -6.51
CA THR A 42 -22.64 14.51 -6.10
C THR A 42 -22.10 14.15 -4.71
N ALA A 43 -22.98 13.84 -3.75
CA ALA A 43 -22.57 13.47 -2.40
C ALA A 43 -21.79 12.14 -2.34
N THR A 44 -22.11 11.15 -3.20
CA THR A 44 -21.32 9.91 -3.30
C THR A 44 -19.98 10.17 -3.96
N ARG A 45 -19.94 11.00 -5.01
CA ARG A 45 -18.70 11.37 -5.69
C ARG A 45 -17.71 12.09 -4.76
N GLU A 46 -18.19 13.00 -3.90
CA GLU A 46 -17.36 13.65 -2.89
C GLU A 46 -16.77 12.63 -1.90
N ARG A 47 -17.56 11.65 -1.45
CA ARG A 47 -17.05 10.59 -0.56
C ARG A 47 -16.03 9.69 -1.24
N ASP A 48 -16.25 9.31 -2.48
CA ASP A 48 -15.33 8.46 -3.23
C ASP A 48 -14.01 9.18 -3.53
N VAL A 49 -14.06 10.48 -3.82
CA VAL A 49 -12.86 11.30 -4.06
C VAL A 49 -12.10 11.54 -2.75
N ILE A 50 -12.79 11.76 -1.62
CA ILE A 50 -12.16 11.86 -0.30
C ILE A 50 -11.53 10.50 0.08
N LEU A 51 -12.21 9.38 -0.13
CA LEU A 51 -11.67 8.04 0.13
C LEU A 51 -10.46 7.70 -0.75
N ALA A 52 -10.46 8.12 -2.02
CA ALA A 52 -9.30 7.98 -2.90
C ALA A 52 -8.12 8.83 -2.42
N GLN A 53 -8.37 10.04 -1.93
CA GLN A 53 -7.33 10.93 -1.41
C GLN A 53 -6.83 10.56 0.00
N LEU A 54 -7.58 9.76 0.76
CA LEU A 54 -7.14 9.17 2.04
C LEU A 54 -6.18 7.99 1.87
N GLN A 55 -6.03 7.44 0.65
CA GLN A 55 -5.02 6.41 0.39
C GLN A 55 -3.58 6.96 0.41
N ASP A 56 -3.40 8.27 0.23
CA ASP A 56 -2.10 8.97 0.29
C ASP A 56 -1.79 9.59 1.66
N LEU A 57 -2.47 9.12 2.72
CA LEU A 57 -2.11 9.50 4.07
C LEU A 57 -0.73 8.89 4.41
N PRO A 58 0.21 9.69 4.92
CA PRO A 58 1.52 9.19 5.27
C PRO A 58 1.41 8.10 6.34
N ALA A 59 2.32 7.14 6.34
CA ALA A 59 2.23 5.90 7.13
C ALA A 59 1.99 6.15 8.64
N TRP A 60 2.42 7.29 9.18
CA TRP A 60 2.21 7.70 10.57
C TRP A 60 0.76 8.09 10.93
N VAL A 61 -0.13 8.31 9.95
CA VAL A 61 -1.57 8.58 10.16
C VAL A 61 -2.43 7.35 9.86
N GLN A 62 -2.08 6.55 8.85
CA GLN A 62 -2.81 5.30 8.56
C GLN A 62 -2.58 4.23 9.64
N PHE A 63 -1.45 4.31 10.35
CA PHE A 63 -1.05 3.35 11.37
C PHE A 63 -0.51 4.09 12.61
N PRO A 64 -1.38 4.63 13.47
CA PRO A 64 -0.95 5.24 14.75
C PRO A 64 -0.30 4.21 15.69
N ASP A 65 -0.55 2.92 15.42
CA ASP A 65 0.05 1.75 16.04
C ASP A 65 0.88 0.95 15.01
N THR A 66 1.79 1.59 14.26
CA THR A 66 2.92 0.84 13.68
C THR A 66 3.64 0.23 14.88
N GLU A 67 3.25 -0.99 15.26
CA GLU A 67 3.70 -1.67 16.46
C GLU A 67 5.20 -1.55 16.49
N ARG A 68 5.74 -0.76 17.43
CA ARG A 68 7.17 -0.59 17.57
C ARG A 68 7.70 -1.97 17.92
N VAL A 69 8.22 -2.69 16.92
CA VAL A 69 8.71 -4.06 17.07
C VAL A 69 10.09 -4.04 17.74
N GLU A 70 10.20 -3.29 18.84
CA GLU A 70 11.41 -3.13 19.63
C GLU A 70 11.88 -4.47 20.18
N TRP A 71 10.95 -5.39 20.47
CA TRP A 71 11.30 -6.74 20.88
C TRP A 71 12.03 -7.50 19.76
N MET A 72 11.63 -7.33 18.51
CA MET A 72 12.30 -7.99 17.38
C MET A 72 13.65 -7.36 17.11
N ASN A 73 13.77 -6.03 17.26
CA ASN A 73 15.06 -5.36 17.22
C ASN A 73 16.02 -5.87 18.30
N LYS A 74 15.53 -6.20 19.52
CA LYS A 74 16.35 -6.85 20.57
C LYS A 74 16.81 -8.25 20.16
N VAL A 75 15.93 -9.04 19.53
CA VAL A 75 16.28 -10.38 19.02
C VAL A 75 17.34 -10.27 17.92
N ILE A 76 17.16 -9.36 16.95
CA ILE A 76 18.13 -9.12 15.87
C ILE A 76 19.48 -8.71 16.45
N HIS A 77 19.49 -7.82 17.44
CA HIS A 77 20.73 -7.41 18.11
C HIS A 77 21.45 -8.59 18.77
N GLN A 78 20.73 -9.53 19.38
CA GLN A 78 21.33 -10.72 19.99
C GLN A 78 21.82 -11.72 18.93
N LEU A 79 21.16 -11.79 17.77
CA LEU A 79 21.53 -12.67 16.67
C LEU A 79 22.64 -12.10 15.77
N TRP A 80 22.84 -10.79 15.78
CA TRP A 80 23.78 -10.08 14.91
C TRP A 80 25.19 -10.70 14.82
N PRO A 81 25.87 -11.09 15.92
CA PRO A 81 27.19 -11.71 15.81
C PRO A 81 27.17 -13.02 15.00
N TYR A 82 26.09 -13.81 15.12
CA TYR A 82 25.91 -15.05 14.35
C TYR A 82 25.55 -14.78 12.90
N VAL A 83 24.76 -13.73 12.64
CA VAL A 83 24.45 -13.28 11.28
C VAL A 83 25.72 -12.85 10.56
N GLY A 84 26.63 -12.13 11.23
CA GLY A 84 27.92 -11.74 10.68
C GLY A 84 28.80 -12.95 10.31
N GLU A 85 28.85 -13.97 11.18
CA GLU A 85 29.58 -15.21 10.88
C GLU A 85 28.94 -15.99 9.72
N TYR A 86 27.62 -16.12 9.72
CA TYR A 86 26.90 -16.80 8.63
C TYR A 86 27.05 -16.06 7.29
N ALA A 87 26.99 -14.74 7.29
CA ALA A 87 27.19 -13.94 6.09
C ALA A 87 28.59 -14.13 5.50
N LYS A 88 29.61 -14.35 6.35
CA LYS A 88 30.96 -14.69 5.86
C LYS A 88 30.99 -15.99 5.07
N VAL A 89 30.35 -17.02 5.61
CA VAL A 89 30.21 -18.32 4.95
C VAL A 89 29.38 -18.18 3.68
N PHE A 90 28.23 -17.52 3.75
CA PHE A 90 27.35 -17.30 2.60
C PHE A 90 28.03 -16.55 1.46
N LEU A 91 28.72 -15.46 1.76
CA LEU A 91 29.45 -14.68 0.76
C LEU A 91 30.55 -15.50 0.11
N THR A 92 31.25 -16.33 0.88
CA THR A 92 32.37 -17.15 0.38
C THR A 92 31.90 -18.33 -0.44
N ASP A 93 30.89 -19.05 0.04
CA ASP A 93 30.45 -20.32 -0.54
C ASP A 93 29.44 -20.14 -1.68
N PHE A 94 28.69 -19.02 -1.68
CA PHE A 94 27.65 -18.79 -2.66
C PHE A 94 27.93 -17.59 -3.56
N ILE A 95 28.29 -16.43 -3.00
CA ILE A 95 28.47 -15.21 -3.80
C ILE A 95 29.78 -15.23 -4.60
N ILE A 96 30.91 -15.60 -4.01
CA ILE A 96 32.19 -15.74 -4.75
C ILE A 96 32.05 -16.64 -6.00
N PRO A 97 31.51 -17.87 -5.92
CA PRO A 97 31.42 -18.72 -7.10
C PRO A 97 30.46 -18.17 -8.15
N GLN A 98 29.37 -17.51 -7.76
CA GLN A 98 28.48 -16.84 -8.72
C GLN A 98 29.16 -15.68 -9.43
N VAL A 99 29.87 -14.84 -8.69
CA VAL A 99 30.64 -13.72 -9.25
C VAL A 99 31.72 -14.25 -10.21
N LYS A 100 32.44 -15.31 -9.83
CA LYS A 100 33.45 -15.97 -10.69
C LYS A 100 32.85 -16.61 -11.94
N ALA A 101 31.62 -17.11 -11.88
CA ALA A 101 30.93 -17.68 -13.02
C ALA A 101 30.54 -16.61 -14.06
N GLN A 102 30.21 -15.41 -13.59
CA GLN A 102 29.83 -14.28 -14.45
C GLN A 102 31.04 -13.44 -14.92
N MET A 103 32.18 -13.53 -14.23
CA MET A 103 33.38 -12.77 -14.57
C MET A 103 34.21 -13.39 -15.72
N PRO A 104 34.84 -12.57 -16.57
CA PRO A 104 35.78 -13.03 -17.60
C PRO A 104 36.94 -13.84 -17.00
N SER A 105 37.54 -14.73 -17.78
CA SER A 105 38.63 -15.62 -17.36
C SER A 105 39.81 -14.92 -16.70
N MET A 106 40.06 -13.65 -17.04
CA MET A 106 41.12 -12.82 -16.44
C MET A 106 40.84 -12.42 -14.97
N PHE A 107 39.59 -12.44 -14.49
CA PHE A 107 39.21 -12.01 -13.13
C PHE A 107 38.83 -13.17 -12.20
N LYS A 108 39.21 -14.41 -12.56
CA LYS A 108 38.90 -15.62 -11.76
C LYS A 108 39.58 -15.68 -10.39
N ASN A 109 40.59 -14.82 -10.15
CA ASN A 109 41.28 -14.70 -8.87
C ASN A 109 40.57 -13.79 -7.85
N PHE A 110 39.28 -13.52 -8.05
CA PHE A 110 38.47 -12.78 -7.08
C PHE A 110 38.46 -13.48 -5.70
N LYS A 111 38.83 -12.73 -4.66
CA LYS A 111 38.77 -13.17 -3.26
C LYS A 111 38.39 -11.99 -2.36
N PHE A 112 37.59 -12.28 -1.34
CA PHE A 112 37.40 -11.34 -0.24
C PHE A 112 38.63 -11.38 0.66
N THR A 113 39.15 -10.21 1.00
CA THR A 113 40.34 -10.01 1.84
C THR A 113 39.95 -9.62 3.25
N LYS A 114 38.91 -8.80 3.37
CA LYS A 114 38.26 -8.44 4.63
C LYS A 114 36.77 -8.48 4.43
N MET A 115 36.06 -9.05 5.38
CA MET A 115 34.61 -9.20 5.32
C MET A 115 34.09 -8.99 6.73
N ASP A 116 33.51 -7.82 6.96
CA ASP A 116 32.95 -7.43 8.24
C ASP A 116 31.57 -6.82 8.03
N MET A 117 30.56 -7.34 8.72
CA MET A 117 29.20 -6.79 8.66
C MET A 117 29.01 -5.58 9.57
N GLY A 118 30.04 -5.21 10.34
CA GLY A 118 29.98 -4.11 11.28
C GLY A 118 29.23 -4.47 12.57
N ASP A 119 29.32 -3.59 13.56
CA ASP A 119 28.74 -3.82 14.89
C ASP A 119 27.30 -3.30 15.02
N ILE A 120 26.83 -2.54 14.02
CA ILE A 120 25.51 -1.92 14.04
C ILE A 120 24.49 -2.88 13.37
N PRO A 121 23.56 -3.47 14.14
CA PRO A 121 22.54 -4.35 13.59
C PRO A 121 21.50 -3.59 12.77
N CYS A 122 20.90 -4.30 11.82
CA CYS A 122 19.75 -3.82 11.08
C CYS A 122 18.55 -3.56 12.00
N ARG A 123 17.78 -2.51 11.71
CA ARG A 123 16.61 -2.11 12.50
C ARG A 123 15.34 -2.22 11.68
N VAL A 124 14.32 -2.82 12.28
CA VAL A 124 12.98 -2.90 11.69
C VAL A 124 12.14 -1.72 12.16
N GLY A 125 11.67 -0.93 11.18
CA GLY A 125 10.83 0.25 11.37
C GLY A 125 9.37 -0.10 11.62
N GLY A 126 8.85 -1.10 10.89
CA GLY A 126 7.48 -1.59 11.03
C GLY A 126 7.24 -2.90 10.30
N ILE A 127 6.19 -3.63 10.69
CA ILE A 127 5.74 -4.85 10.02
C ILE A 127 4.28 -4.68 9.63
N LYS A 128 3.94 -5.07 8.41
CA LYS A 128 2.56 -5.11 7.91
C LYS A 128 2.24 -6.51 7.43
N VAL A 129 1.30 -7.17 8.11
CA VAL A 129 0.78 -8.47 7.69
C VAL A 129 -0.50 -8.26 6.89
N TYR A 130 -0.54 -8.77 5.66
CA TYR A 130 -1.74 -8.67 4.83
C TYR A 130 -2.69 -9.82 5.12
N THR A 131 -3.93 -9.47 5.47
CA THR A 131 -5.01 -10.44 5.77
C THR A 131 -6.15 -10.39 4.75
N THR A 132 -6.19 -9.35 3.91
CA THR A 132 -7.23 -9.14 2.88
C THR A 132 -6.68 -9.55 1.51
N ASN A 133 -7.48 -10.23 0.69
CA ASN A 133 -7.13 -10.69 -0.66
C ASN A 133 -5.96 -11.69 -0.77
N VAL A 134 -5.55 -12.32 0.33
CA VAL A 134 -4.62 -13.45 0.34
C VAL A 134 -5.36 -14.77 0.54
N GLY A 135 -4.98 -15.78 -0.24
CA GLY A 135 -5.45 -17.15 -0.04
C GLY A 135 -5.07 -17.66 1.35
N ARG A 136 -5.84 -18.60 1.91
CA ARG A 136 -5.56 -19.18 3.24
C ARG A 136 -4.29 -20.04 3.29
N ASP A 137 -3.65 -20.26 2.14
CA ASP A 137 -2.47 -21.08 1.92
C ASP A 137 -1.15 -20.31 2.12
N ARG A 138 -1.20 -18.98 2.26
CA ARG A 138 0.00 -18.16 2.37
C ARG A 138 -0.20 -16.96 3.28
N ILE A 139 0.88 -16.56 3.91
CA ILE A 139 0.94 -15.37 4.76
C ILE A 139 1.91 -14.40 4.07
N ILE A 140 1.44 -13.20 3.76
CA ILE A 140 2.26 -12.14 3.16
C ILE A 140 2.56 -11.12 4.24
N VAL A 141 3.85 -10.86 4.43
CA VAL A 141 4.37 -9.95 5.44
C VAL A 141 5.33 -8.99 4.75
N ASP A 142 5.03 -7.70 4.82
CA ASP A 142 5.96 -6.64 4.45
C ASP A 142 6.64 -6.12 5.71
N MET A 143 7.95 -5.99 5.64
CA MET A 143 8.77 -5.48 6.73
C MET A 143 9.59 -4.30 6.22
N ASP A 144 9.51 -3.18 6.93
CA ASP A 144 10.35 -2.01 6.68
C ASP A 144 11.66 -2.17 7.47
N VAL A 145 12.77 -2.29 6.74
CA VAL A 145 14.06 -2.72 7.26
C VAL A 145 15.11 -1.68 6.89
N ALA A 146 15.63 -0.98 7.89
CA ALA A 146 16.66 0.03 7.72
C ALA A 146 18.03 -0.50 8.17
N TYR A 147 19.02 -0.46 7.28
CA TYR A 147 20.40 -0.78 7.61
C TYR A 147 21.29 0.46 7.43
N ALA A 148 21.79 0.97 8.55
CA ALA A 148 22.73 2.09 8.61
C ALA A 148 24.09 1.64 9.17
N GLY A 149 24.44 0.37 8.96
CA GLY A 149 25.62 -0.23 9.55
C GLY A 149 26.91 0.02 8.78
N ASP A 150 28.01 -0.12 9.49
CA ASP A 150 29.39 0.14 9.08
C ASP A 150 30.06 -1.07 8.44
N ALA A 151 29.33 -1.82 7.61
CA ALA A 151 29.90 -2.97 6.94
C ALA A 151 31.11 -2.57 6.08
N ASP A 152 32.19 -3.32 6.25
CA ASP A 152 33.45 -3.17 5.53
C ASP A 152 33.74 -4.47 4.75
N PHE A 153 33.62 -4.35 3.44
CA PHE A 153 33.94 -5.42 2.51
C PHE A 153 35.13 -4.99 1.65
N THR A 154 36.27 -5.64 1.84
CA THR A 154 37.44 -5.45 1.00
C THR A 154 37.62 -6.65 0.08
N VAL A 155 37.55 -6.40 -1.23
CA VAL A 155 37.77 -7.40 -2.28
C VAL A 155 39.11 -7.17 -2.95
N SER A 156 39.78 -8.25 -3.31
CA SER A 156 40.96 -8.18 -4.17
C SER A 156 40.73 -9.02 -5.42
N CYS A 157 41.08 -8.43 -6.57
CA CYS A 157 41.06 -9.13 -7.83
C CYS A 157 42.29 -8.73 -8.65
N CYS A 158 43.04 -9.73 -9.11
CA CYS A 158 44.15 -9.54 -10.06
C CYS A 158 45.16 -8.44 -9.69
N GLY A 159 45.56 -8.40 -8.41
CA GLY A 159 46.56 -7.44 -7.91
C GLY A 159 46.02 -6.04 -7.59
N PHE A 160 44.75 -5.75 -7.90
CA PHE A 160 44.07 -4.53 -7.48
C PHE A 160 43.21 -4.79 -6.24
N THR A 161 43.36 -3.95 -5.21
CA THR A 161 42.57 -4.01 -3.96
C THR A 161 41.53 -2.90 -4.01
N GLY A 162 40.24 -3.24 -3.90
CA GLY A 162 39.14 -2.30 -3.83
C GLY A 162 38.28 -2.59 -2.59
N GLY A 163 38.04 -1.58 -1.77
CA GLY A 163 37.17 -1.66 -0.59
C GLY A 163 35.86 -0.90 -0.81
N MET A 164 34.77 -1.42 -0.26
CA MET A 164 33.50 -0.71 -0.14
C MET A 164 33.28 -0.39 1.34
N ASN A 165 33.25 0.91 1.66
CA ASN A 165 32.95 1.43 2.98
C ASN A 165 31.55 2.05 2.90
N ASN A 166 30.57 1.48 3.61
CA ASN A 166 29.12 1.76 3.57
C ASN A 166 28.30 1.06 2.47
N LEU A 167 27.48 0.12 2.93
CA LEU A 167 26.29 -0.38 2.23
C LEU A 167 25.06 0.18 2.93
N GLN A 168 24.25 0.94 2.19
CA GLN A 168 22.92 1.38 2.64
C GLN A 168 21.88 0.65 1.78
N VAL A 169 20.98 -0.07 2.44
CA VAL A 169 19.82 -0.67 1.80
C VAL A 169 18.62 0.14 2.29
N LEU A 170 17.98 0.85 1.35
CA LEU A 170 16.73 1.59 1.54
C LEU A 170 15.54 0.66 1.41
#